data_AF-A0A6J4K9J4-F1
#
_entry.id   AF-A0A6J4K9J4-F1
#
_cell.length_a   1.000
_cell.length_b   1.000
_cell.length_c   1.000
_cell.angle_alpha   90.00
_cell.angle_beta   90.00
_cell.angle_gamma   90.00
#
_symmetry.space_group_name_H-M   'P 1'
#
loop_
_entity.id
_entity.type
_entity.pdbx_description
1 polymer ?
#
loop_
_entity_poly.entity_id
_entity_poly.type
_entity_poly.pdbx_seq_one_letter_code
_entity_poly.pdbx_strand_id
1 'polypeptide(L)'
;CFGTASQIYSDVQDIWGGETSTDLLNGKRTLPVVHALSALQGGSREQLMQLLTAARESAECHDEVRVLLTEAGSIQYTVLMLEAYRRRAREHLAAASPREPAGKVLRDLLDGASLLATSEGAYR
;
A
#
# COMPACT_ATOMS: atom_id res chain seq x y z
N CYS A 1 -3.66 14.32 4.71
CA CYS A 1 -2.50 13.42 4.62
C CYS A 1 -2.70 12.09 5.33
N PHE A 2 -3.29 12.04 6.54
CA PHE A 2 -3.54 10.77 7.23
C PHE A 2 -4.39 9.79 6.41
N GLY A 3 -5.56 10.20 5.92
CA GLY A 3 -6.43 9.30 5.13
C GLY A 3 -5.72 8.70 3.90
N THR A 4 -4.87 9.47 3.23
CA THR A 4 -4.03 8.97 2.12
C THR A 4 -3.02 7.93 2.60
N ALA A 5 -2.31 8.19 3.71
CA ALA A 5 -1.40 7.21 4.28
C ALA A 5 -2.14 5.92 4.70
N SER A 6 -3.29 6.05 5.35
CA SER A 6 -4.10 4.89 5.76
C SER A 6 -4.60 4.07 4.56
N GLN A 7 -4.99 4.72 3.47
CA GLN A 7 -5.36 4.02 2.24
C GLN A 7 -4.18 3.26 1.64
N ILE A 8 -3.01 3.91 1.53
CA ILE A 8 -1.79 3.28 1.01
C ILE A 8 -1.41 2.06 1.88
N TYR A 9 -1.46 2.20 3.20
CA TYR A 9 -1.21 1.08 4.12
C TYR A 9 -2.20 -0.07 3.89
N SER A 10 -3.50 0.23 3.77
CA SER A 10 -4.54 -0.76 3.51
C SER A 10 -4.33 -1.49 2.18
N ASP A 11 -4.02 -0.76 1.11
CA ASP A 11 -3.75 -1.33 -0.22
C ASP A 11 -2.56 -2.31 -0.17
N VAL A 12 -1.51 -1.97 0.59
CA VAL A 12 -0.34 -2.86 0.78
C VAL A 12 -0.74 -4.12 1.54
N GLN A 13 -1.50 -3.98 2.63
CA GLN A 13 -1.96 -5.13 3.42
C GLN A 13 -2.90 -6.03 2.62
N ASP A 14 -3.79 -5.48 1.79
CA ASP A 14 -4.68 -6.28 0.96
C ASP A 14 -3.92 -7.04 -0.14
N ILE A 15 -2.98 -6.38 -0.81
CA ILE A 15 -2.25 -7.00 -1.93
C ILE A 15 -1.24 -8.05 -1.44
N TRP A 16 -0.50 -7.78 -0.36
CA TRP A 16 0.60 -8.65 0.10
C TRP A 16 0.35 -9.38 1.43
N GLY A 17 -0.71 -9.06 2.17
CA GLY A 17 -0.95 -9.59 3.52
C GLY A 17 -1.58 -10.98 3.56
N GLY A 18 -1.96 -11.57 2.43
CA GLY A 18 -2.53 -12.91 2.36
C GLY A 18 -2.49 -13.48 0.94
N GLU A 19 -2.98 -14.71 0.78
CA GLU A 19 -2.98 -15.42 -0.51
C GLU A 19 -3.91 -14.74 -1.52
N THR A 20 -5.07 -14.25 -1.08
CA THR A 20 -6.07 -13.57 -1.92
C THR A 20 -6.15 -12.09 -1.59
N SER A 21 -6.11 -11.25 -2.63
CA SER A 21 -6.34 -9.80 -2.54
C SER A 21 -7.75 -9.45 -2.98
N THR A 22 -8.49 -8.76 -2.11
CA THR A 22 -9.84 -8.27 -2.44
C THR A 22 -9.77 -7.10 -3.43
N ASP A 23 -8.70 -6.32 -3.38
CA ASP A 23 -8.47 -5.22 -4.30
C ASP A 23 -8.19 -5.71 -5.72
N LEU A 24 -7.41 -6.78 -5.88
CA LEU A 24 -7.18 -7.40 -7.19
C LEU A 24 -8.46 -8.03 -7.75
N LEU A 25 -9.23 -8.76 -6.94
CA LEU A 25 -10.53 -9.31 -7.35
C LEU A 25 -11.50 -8.22 -7.83
N ASN A 26 -11.53 -7.10 -7.11
CA ASN A 26 -12.38 -5.96 -7.48
C ASN A 26 -11.82 -5.12 -8.64
N GLY A 27 -10.62 -5.44 -9.14
CA GLY A 27 -9.95 -4.68 -10.20
C GLY A 27 -9.61 -3.26 -9.78
N LYS A 28 -9.35 -3.02 -8.49
CA LYS A 28 -9.01 -1.68 -7.99
C LYS A 28 -7.66 -1.23 -8.53
N ARG A 29 -7.58 0.05 -8.89
CA ARG A 29 -6.33 0.70 -9.32
C ARG A 29 -5.60 1.29 -8.13
N THR A 30 -5.12 0.42 -7.26
CA THR A 30 -4.31 0.81 -6.09
C THR A 30 -2.98 1.43 -6.52
N LEU A 31 -2.34 2.16 -5.62
CA LEU A 31 -1.06 2.83 -5.89
C LEU A 31 0.03 1.91 -6.49
N PRO A 32 0.29 0.70 -5.95
CA PRO A 32 1.31 -0.20 -6.50
C PRO A 32 0.98 -0.69 -7.92
N VAL A 33 -0.30 -0.89 -8.25
CA VAL A 33 -0.73 -1.29 -9.60
C VAL A 33 -0.49 -0.16 -10.60
N VAL A 34 -0.90 1.07 -10.24
CA VAL A 34 -0.68 2.25 -11.10
C VAL A 34 0.82 2.51 -11.31
N HIS A 35 1.62 2.36 -10.25
CA HIS A 35 3.08 2.48 -10.35
C HIS A 35 3.66 1.45 -11.32
N ALA A 36 3.32 0.17 -11.18
CA ALA A 36 3.86 -0.89 -12.04
C ALA A 36 3.49 -0.66 -13.52
N LEU A 37 2.24 -0.30 -13.81
CA LEU A 37 1.79 -0.01 -15.18
C LEU A 37 2.47 1.22 -15.81
N SER A 38 3.02 2.11 -14.98
CA SER A 38 3.78 3.29 -15.41
C SER A 38 5.27 2.99 -15.57
N ALA A 39 5.81 2.09 -14.73
CA ALA A 39 7.22 1.73 -14.72
C ALA A 39 7.57 0.66 -15.78
N LEU A 40 6.71 -0.34 -15.98
CA LEU A 40 6.91 -1.42 -16.94
C LEU A 40 6.62 -0.97 -18.37
N GLN A 41 7.32 -1.57 -19.34
CA GLN A 41 7.16 -1.30 -20.77
C GLN A 41 7.09 -2.62 -21.57
N GLY A 42 6.57 -2.55 -22.80
CA GLY A 42 6.52 -3.69 -23.72
C GLY A 42 5.84 -4.93 -23.12
N GLY A 43 6.43 -6.11 -23.33
CA GLY A 43 5.86 -7.40 -22.95
C GLY A 43 5.51 -7.52 -21.47
N SER A 44 6.34 -7.02 -20.55
CA SER A 44 6.05 -7.07 -19.11
C SER A 44 4.82 -6.23 -18.74
N ARG A 45 4.60 -5.09 -19.40
CA ARG A 45 3.41 -4.27 -19.18
C ARG A 45 2.15 -4.95 -19.72
N GLU A 46 2.23 -5.55 -20.90
CA GLU A 46 1.13 -6.31 -21.50
C GLU A 46 0.76 -7.52 -20.65
N GLN A 47 1.77 -8.26 -20.17
CA GLN A 47 1.59 -9.39 -19.24
C GLN A 47 0.90 -8.94 -17.96
N LEU A 48 1.33 -7.83 -17.33
CA LEU A 48 0.68 -7.31 -16.13
C LEU A 48 -0.79 -6.96 -16.41
N MET A 49 -1.11 -6.34 -17.56
CA MET A 49 -2.50 -6.02 -17.91
C MET A 49 -3.37 -7.27 -18.08
N GLN A 50 -2.83 -8.34 -18.67
CA GLN A 50 -3.54 -9.62 -18.81
C GLN A 50 -3.77 -10.27 -17.46
N LEU A 51 -2.74 -10.33 -16.60
CA LEU A 51 -2.86 -10.88 -15.25
C LEU A 51 -3.85 -10.09 -14.39
N LEU A 52 -3.84 -8.75 -14.45
CA LEU A 52 -4.83 -7.93 -13.74
C LEU A 52 -6.26 -8.16 -14.25
N THR A 53 -6.43 -8.57 -15.50
CA THR A 53 -7.75 -8.94 -16.03
C THR A 53 -8.20 -10.29 -15.47
N ALA A 54 -7.31 -11.30 -15.48
CA ALA A 54 -7.57 -12.61 -14.91
C ALA A 54 -7.77 -12.57 -13.38
N ALA A 55 -7.06 -11.69 -12.68
CA ALA A 55 -7.11 -11.55 -11.22
C ALA A 55 -8.47 -11.10 -10.69
N ARG A 56 -9.34 -10.57 -11.57
CA ARG A 56 -10.73 -10.21 -11.26
C ARG A 56 -11.65 -11.42 -11.23
N GLU A 57 -11.26 -12.50 -11.89
CA GLU A 57 -12.06 -13.72 -12.02
C GLU A 57 -11.59 -14.81 -11.05
N SER A 58 -10.28 -14.87 -10.77
CA SER A 58 -9.69 -15.89 -9.90
C SER A 58 -8.46 -15.37 -9.14
N ALA A 59 -8.27 -15.89 -7.93
CA ALA A 59 -7.09 -15.63 -7.10
C ALA A 59 -5.84 -16.39 -7.56
N GLU A 60 -5.97 -17.36 -8.46
CA GLU A 60 -4.87 -18.22 -8.93
C GLU A 60 -3.68 -17.45 -9.51
N CYS A 61 -3.92 -16.29 -10.14
CA CYS A 61 -2.88 -15.46 -10.72
C CYS A 61 -2.39 -14.32 -9.81
N HIS A 62 -2.88 -14.22 -8.56
CA HIS A 62 -2.51 -13.13 -7.65
C HIS A 62 -1.01 -13.16 -7.32
N ASP A 63 -0.40 -14.33 -7.20
CA ASP A 63 1.04 -14.45 -6.97
C ASP A 63 1.85 -13.92 -8.15
N GLU A 64 1.44 -14.22 -9.39
CA GLU A 64 2.10 -13.69 -10.59
C GLU A 64 1.95 -12.16 -10.69
N VAL A 65 0.79 -11.62 -10.30
CA VAL A 65 0.63 -10.16 -10.16
C VAL A 65 1.62 -9.61 -9.14
N ARG A 66 1.71 -10.20 -7.94
CA ARG A 66 2.66 -9.76 -6.90
C ARG A 66 4.11 -9.79 -7.37
N VAL A 67 4.49 -10.80 -8.14
CA VAL A 67 5.83 -10.90 -8.73
C VAL A 67 6.10 -9.71 -9.65
N LEU A 68 5.23 -9.43 -10.62
CA LEU A 68 5.41 -8.29 -11.52
C LEU A 68 5.38 -6.93 -10.79
N LEU A 69 4.53 -6.77 -9.77
CA LEU A 69 4.53 -5.58 -8.93
C LEU A 69 5.87 -5.42 -8.18
N THR A 70 6.46 -6.53 -7.73
CA THR A 70 7.75 -6.51 -7.02
C THR A 70 8.90 -6.21 -7.97
N GLU A 71 8.92 -6.82 -9.15
CA GLU A 71 9.92 -6.56 -10.21
C GLU A 71 9.87 -5.11 -10.69
N ALA A 72 8.68 -4.52 -10.76
CA ALA A 72 8.50 -3.11 -11.08
C ALA A 72 8.94 -2.15 -9.94
N GLY A 73 9.32 -2.66 -8.77
CA GLY A 73 9.66 -1.85 -7.60
C GLY A 73 8.46 -1.21 -6.89
N SER A 74 7.24 -1.69 -7.16
CA SER A 74 6.01 -1.04 -6.68
C SER A 74 5.84 -1.11 -5.18
N ILE A 75 6.27 -2.18 -4.52
CA ILE A 75 6.19 -2.26 -3.07
C ILE A 75 7.10 -1.22 -2.42
N GLN A 76 8.34 -1.08 -2.87
CA GLN A 76 9.30 -0.11 -2.36
C GLN A 76 8.79 1.33 -2.58
N TYR A 77 8.31 1.62 -3.78
CA TYR A 77 7.71 2.92 -4.09
C TYR A 77 6.52 3.23 -3.17
N THR A 78 5.64 2.25 -2.97
CA THR A 78 4.44 2.42 -2.13
C THR A 78 4.80 2.65 -0.66
N VAL A 79 5.81 1.94 -0.13
CA VAL A 79 6.33 2.18 1.23
C VAL A 79 6.93 3.58 1.37
N LEU A 80 7.71 4.05 0.40
CA LEU A 80 8.25 5.41 0.41
C LEU A 80 7.14 6.47 0.43
N MET A 81 6.09 6.27 -0.39
CA MET A 81 4.94 7.17 -0.42
C MET A 81 4.14 7.15 0.88
N LEU A 82 3.96 5.97 1.49
CA LEU A 82 3.33 5.85 2.81
C LEU A 82 4.06 6.73 3.82
N GLU A 83 5.38 6.55 3.97
CA GLU A 83 6.17 7.29 4.96
C GLU A 83 6.19 8.79 4.69
N ALA A 84 6.22 9.22 3.42
CA ALA A 84 6.12 10.63 3.06
C ALA A 84 4.77 11.25 3.51
N TYR A 85 3.64 10.56 3.29
CA TYR A 85 2.33 11.05 3.72
C TYR A 85 2.14 11.00 5.23
N ARG A 86 2.70 9.99 5.92
CA ARG A 86 2.70 9.91 7.38
C ARG A 86 3.49 11.05 8.00
N ARG A 87 4.68 11.32 7.49
CA ARG A 87 5.51 12.44 7.94
C ARG A 87 4.76 13.77 7.80
N ARG A 88 4.18 14.05 6.62
CA ARG A 88 3.34 15.24 6.41
C ARG A 88 2.17 15.31 7.39
N ALA A 89 1.51 14.18 7.64
CA ALA A 89 0.40 14.14 8.58
C ALA A 89 0.83 14.48 10.02
N ARG A 90 1.99 13.99 10.47
CA ARG A 90 2.59 14.35 11.76
C ARG A 90 2.95 15.83 11.84
N GLU A 91 3.57 16.37 10.79
CA GLU A 91 3.93 17.81 10.69
C GLU A 91 2.68 18.69 10.78
N HIS A 92 1.61 18.34 10.05
CA HIS A 92 0.33 19.07 10.12
C HIS A 92 -0.34 18.95 11.49
N LEU A 93 -0.30 17.78 12.14
CA LEU A 93 -0.88 17.60 13.46
C LEU A 93 -0.13 18.43 14.52
N ALA A 94 1.20 18.47 14.45
CA ALA A 94 2.03 19.29 15.32
C ALA A 94 1.71 20.79 15.12
N ALA A 95 1.65 21.24 13.87
CA ALA A 95 1.30 22.63 13.54
C ALA A 95 -0.11 23.02 14.02
N ALA A 96 -1.07 22.11 13.95
CA ALA A 96 -2.44 22.36 14.43
C ALA A 96 -2.54 22.50 15.95
N SER A 97 -1.55 21.98 16.71
CA SER A 97 -1.48 22.06 18.17
C SER A 97 -2.82 21.74 18.87
N PRO A 98 -3.42 20.55 18.58
CA PRO A 98 -4.71 20.18 19.16
C PRO A 98 -4.62 20.07 20.68
N ARG A 99 -5.71 20.43 21.36
CA ARG A 99 -5.83 20.28 22.81
C ARG A 99 -5.87 18.82 23.22
N GLU A 100 -5.39 18.54 24.42
CA GLU A 100 -5.48 17.22 25.02
C GLU A 100 -6.89 16.96 25.59
N PRO A 101 -7.36 15.69 25.61
CA PRO A 101 -6.65 14.47 25.20
C PRO A 101 -6.72 14.14 23.70
N ALA A 102 -7.42 14.96 22.90
CA ALA A 102 -7.64 14.68 21.47
C ALA A 102 -6.32 14.65 20.68
N GLY A 103 -5.37 15.52 21.04
CA GLY A 103 -4.02 15.53 20.44
C GLY A 103 -3.31 14.18 20.56
N LYS A 104 -3.34 13.56 21.75
CA LYS A 104 -2.80 12.22 21.95
C LYS A 104 -3.48 11.18 21.07
N VAL A 105 -4.80 11.14 21.05
CA VAL A 105 -5.57 10.16 20.24
C VAL A 105 -5.19 10.25 18.75
N LEU A 106 -5.04 11.47 18.23
CA LEU A 106 -4.66 11.68 16.83
C LEU A 106 -3.23 11.22 16.52
N ARG A 107 -2.30 11.34 17.48
CA ARG A 107 -0.94 10.79 17.35
C ARG A 107 -0.95 9.26 17.36
N ASP A 108 -1.69 8.66 18.29
CA ASP A 108 -1.80 7.21 18.39
C ASP A 108 -2.38 6.59 17.09
N LEU A 109 -3.38 7.24 16.48
CA LEU A 109 -3.92 6.85 15.18
C LEU A 109 -2.89 6.92 14.03
N LEU A 110 -2.03 7.93 14.02
CA LEU A 110 -0.97 8.09 13.02
C LEU A 110 0.12 7.03 13.15
N ASP A 111 0.42 6.62 14.37
CA ASP A 111 1.44 5.62 14.66
C ASP A 111 0.98 4.21 14.30
N GLY A 112 -0.33 3.91 14.44
CA GLY A 112 -0.92 2.64 14.03
C GLY A 112 -0.88 2.38 12.51
N ALA A 113 -0.85 3.41 11.67
CA ALA A 113 -0.74 3.27 10.22
C ALA A 113 0.72 3.06 9.76
N SER A 114 1.42 2.07 10.31
CA SER A 114 2.86 1.83 10.08
C SER A 114 3.18 0.46 9.54
N LEU A 115 3.96 0.39 8.45
CA LEU A 115 4.56 -0.87 7.99
C LEU A 115 5.83 -1.24 8.76
N LEU A 116 6.41 -0.31 9.53
CA LEU A 116 7.61 -0.54 10.33
C LEU A 116 7.29 -1.04 11.76
N ALA A 117 6.06 -0.84 12.24
CA ALA A 117 5.65 -1.27 13.58
C ALA A 117 5.40 -2.79 13.67
N THR A 118 5.18 -3.46 12.55
CA THR A 118 4.99 -4.92 12.47
C THR A 118 6.30 -5.73 12.53
N SER A 119 7.46 -5.07 12.58
CA SER A 119 8.77 -5.74 12.58
C SER A 119 9.25 -6.25 13.95
N GLU A 120 8.51 -6.04 15.05
CA GLU A 120 8.88 -6.58 16.37
C GLU A 120 8.40 -8.03 16.64
N GLY A 121 7.72 -8.69 15.69
CA GLY A 121 7.10 -10.01 15.92
C GLY A 121 7.42 -11.16 14.96
N ALA A 122 8.08 -10.91 13.82
CA ALA A 122 8.18 -11.92 12.75
C ALA A 122 9.49 -12.72 12.68
N TYR A 123 10.36 -12.61 13.71
CA TYR A 123 11.57 -13.43 13.86
C TYR A 123 11.67 -14.02 15.28
N ARG A 124 10.70 -14.84 15.67
CA ARG A 124 10.84 -15.83 16.74
C ARG A 124 10.17 -17.13 16.33
#